data_AF-A0A7X0IFR0-F1
#
_entry.id   AF-A0A7X0IFR0-F1
#
_cell.length_a   1.000
_cell.length_b   1.000
_cell.length_c   1.000
_cell.angle_alpha   90.00
_cell.angle_beta   90.00
_cell.angle_gamma   90.00
#
_symmetry.space_group_name_H-M   'P 1'
#
loop_
_entity.id
_entity.type
_entity.pdbx_description
1 polymer ?
#
loop_
_entity_poly.entity_id
_entity_poly.type
_entity_poly.pdbx_seq_one_letter_code
_entity_poly.pdbx_strand_id
1 'polypeptide(L)' 'MDAQMVLLALVVVTALSFDFTNGFHDTANAMATSIATGALRPKVAVALSGVLNFVVAFLSLEVAATILAGPVTMLAK' A
#
# COMPACT_ATOMS: atom_id res chain seq x y z
N MET A 1 -27.73 -11.98 10.28
CA MET A 1 -26.29 -11.66 10.37
C MET A 1 -26.14 -10.67 11.51
N ASP A 2 -25.24 -10.93 12.43
CA ASP A 2 -24.99 -10.01 13.55
C ASP A 2 -24.34 -8.70 13.02
N ALA A 3 -24.67 -7.56 13.62
CA ALA A 3 -24.22 -6.24 13.16
C ALA A 3 -22.69 -6.15 13.10
N GLN A 4 -22.01 -6.86 14.00
CA GLN A 4 -20.55 -6.95 14.03
C GLN A 4 -19.96 -7.62 12.77
N MET A 5 -20.59 -8.68 12.26
CA MET A 5 -20.14 -9.39 11.05
C MET A 5 -20.34 -8.52 9.80
N VAL A 6 -21.42 -7.75 9.77
CA VAL A 6 -21.70 -6.80 8.67
C VAL A 6 -20.69 -5.65 8.68
N LEU A 7 -20.40 -5.09 9.86
CA LEU A 7 -19.42 -4.01 10.02
C LEU A 7 -18.01 -4.49 9.65
N LEU A 8 -17.60 -5.68 10.10
CA LEU A 8 -16.30 -6.26 9.77
C LEU A 8 -16.16 -6.45 8.25
N ALA A 9 -17.17 -7.02 7.59
CA ALA A 9 -17.16 -7.20 6.15
C ALA A 9 -17.01 -5.86 5.41
N LEU A 10 -17.73 -4.82 5.85
CA LEU A 10 -17.63 -3.49 5.27
C LEU A 10 -16.24 -2.87 5.45
N VAL A 11 -15.65 -2.98 6.64
CA VAL A 11 -14.30 -2.47 6.93
C VAL A 11 -13.26 -3.21 6.08
N VAL A 12 -13.33 -4.54 6.00
CA VAL A 12 -12.39 -5.34 5.20
C VAL A 12 -12.49 -4.97 3.72
N VAL A 13 -13.71 -4.89 3.16
CA VAL A 13 -13.90 -4.50 1.75
C VAL A 13 -13.37 -3.10 1.48
N THR A 14 -13.62 -2.15 2.38
CA THR A 14 -13.16 -0.77 2.23
C THR A 14 -11.63 -0.69 2.35
N ALA A 15 -11.04 -1.38 3.32
CA ALA A 15 -9.60 -1.46 3.50
C ALA A 15 -8.91 -2.07 2.28
N LEU A 16 -9.40 -3.19 1.75
CA LEU A 16 -8.88 -3.81 0.52
C LEU A 16 -9.00 -2.90 -0.69
N SER A 17 -10.12 -2.18 -0.82
CA SER A 17 -10.34 -1.24 -1.93
C SER A 17 -9.38 -0.05 -1.87
N PHE A 18 -9.14 0.47 -0.66
CA PHE A 18 -8.18 1.55 -0.43
C PHE A 18 -6.76 1.09 -0.72
N ASP A 19 -6.35 -0.07 -0.19
CA ASP A 19 -5.01 -0.64 -0.37
C ASP A 19 -4.72 -0.93 -1.85
N PHE A 20 -5.69 -1.50 -2.57
CA PHE A 20 -5.60 -1.70 -4.01
C PHE A 20 -5.37 -0.37 -4.75
N THR A 21 -6.17 0.65 -4.47
CA THR A 21 -6.06 1.96 -5.15
C THR A 21 -4.72 2.64 -4.87
N ASN A 22 -4.23 2.57 -3.62
CA ASN A 22 -2.90 3.07 -3.27
C ASN A 22 -1.79 2.34 -4.04
N GLY A 23 -1.88 1.01 -4.17
CA GLY A 23 -0.91 0.21 -4.93
C GLY A 23 -0.79 0.61 -6.40
N PHE A 24 -1.88 1.03 -7.07
CA PHE A 24 -1.80 1.55 -8.45
C PHE A 24 -1.10 2.89 -8.54
N HIS A 25 -1.41 3.81 -7.62
CA HIS A 25 -0.77 5.12 -7.59
C HIS A 25 0.73 5.01 -7.30
N ASP A 26 1.11 4.15 -6.36
CA ASP A 26 2.51 3.89 -6.03
C ASP A 26 3.25 3.26 -7.21
N THR A 27 2.61 2.31 -7.90
CA THR A 27 3.16 1.70 -9.11
C THR A 27 3.37 2.73 -10.22
N ALA A 28 2.40 3.62 -10.44
CA ALA A 28 2.52 4.67 -11.45
C ALA A 28 3.67 5.63 -11.12
N ASN A 29 3.78 6.06 -9.86
CA ASN A 29 4.83 6.98 -9.44
C ASN A 29 6.23 6.35 -9.49
N ALA A 30 6.37 5.09 -9.04
CA ALA A 30 7.65 4.39 -9.00
C ALA A 30 8.14 3.95 -10.39
N MET A 31 7.23 3.62 -11.31
CA MET A 31 7.58 3.03 -12.61
C MET A 31 7.47 4.00 -13.79
N ALA A 32 6.89 5.20 -13.60
CA ALA A 32 6.73 6.20 -14.67
C ALA A 32 8.06 6.50 -15.39
N THR A 33 9.14 6.72 -14.63
CA THR A 33 10.46 7.06 -15.19
C THR A 33 11.07 5.90 -15.96
N SER A 34 11.03 4.68 -15.42
CA SER A 34 11.58 3.48 -16.07
C SER A 34 10.81 3.09 -17.34
N ILE A 35 9.50 3.37 -17.38
CA ILE A 35 8.66 3.18 -18.57
C ILE A 35 8.93 4.30 -19.59
N ALA A 36 8.99 5.56 -19.16
CA ALA A 36 9.18 6.72 -20.04
C ALA A 36 10.56 6.74 -20.71
N THR A 37 11.59 6.25 -20.03
CA THR A 37 12.96 6.09 -20.58
C THR A 37 13.12 4.86 -21.45
N GLY A 38 12.12 3.96 -21.51
CA GLY A 38 12.20 2.72 -22.27
C GLY A 38 13.06 1.63 -21.63
N ALA A 39 13.53 1.82 -20.39
CA ALA A 39 14.33 0.83 -19.67
C ALA A 39 13.55 -0.46 -19.35
N LEU A 40 12.25 -0.34 -19.09
CA LEU A 40 11.37 -1.46 -18.79
C LEU A 40 10.08 -1.40 -19.62
N ARG A 41 9.62 -2.57 -20.09
CA ARG A 41 8.29 -2.70 -20.70
C ARG A 41 7.21 -2.49 -19.63
N PRO A 42 6.08 -1.81 -19.93
CA PRO A 42 5.03 -1.52 -18.96
C PRO A 42 4.55 -2.73 -18.16
N LYS A 43 4.39 -3.89 -18.81
CA LYS A 43 3.99 -5.14 -18.16
C LYS A 43 5.02 -5.63 -17.12
N VAL A 44 6.31 -5.52 -17.44
CA VAL A 44 7.40 -5.93 -16.54
C VAL A 44 7.51 -4.96 -15.38
N ALA A 45 7.37 -3.66 -15.64
CA ALA A 45 7.43 -2.63 -14.62
C ALA A 45 6.29 -2.77 -13.59
N VAL A 46 5.06 -3.03 -14.04
CA VAL A 46 3.92 -3.29 -13.15
C VAL A 46 4.09 -4.60 -12.37
N ALA A 47 4.58 -5.67 -13.01
CA ALA A 47 4.85 -6.94 -12.32
C ALA A 47 5.94 -6.78 -11.24
N LEU A 48 7.01 -6.05 -11.56
CA LEU A 48 8.08 -5.74 -10.62
C LEU A 48 7.55 -4.90 -9.44
N SER A 49 6.76 -3.86 -9.72
CA SER A 49 6.11 -3.05 -8.69
C SER A 49 5.25 -3.89 -7.75
N GLY A 50 4.42 -4.79 -8.29
CA GLY A 50 3.59 -5.68 -7.49
C GLY A 50 4.41 -6.60 -6.58
N VAL A 51 5.53 -7.14 -7.07
CA VAL A 51 6.44 -7.96 -6.25
C VAL A 51 7.06 -7.13 -5.13
N LEU A 52 7.59 -5.93 -5.41
CA LEU A 52 8.17 -5.08 -4.38
C LEU A 52 7.12 -4.62 -3.35
N ASN A 53 5.90 -4.28 -3.78
CA ASN A 53 4.82 -3.87 -2.89
C ASN A 53 4.43 -5.02 -1.94
N PHE A 54 4.39 -6.25 -2.46
CA PHE A 54 4.21 -7.45 -1.64
C PHE A 54 5.36 -7.67 -0.65
N VAL A 55 6.62 -7.52 -1.07
CA VAL A 55 7.78 -7.66 -0.16
C VAL A 55 7.76 -6.61 0.96
N VAL A 56 7.42 -5.35 0.66
CA VAL A 56 7.33 -4.28 1.65
C VAL A 56 6.28 -4.61 2.71
N ALA A 57 5.15 -5.21 2.34
CA ALA A 57 4.11 -5.61 3.28
C ALA A 57 4.62 -6.60 4.36
N PHE A 58 5.61 -7.46 4.06
CA PHE A 58 6.22 -8.36 5.05
C PHE A 58 7.31 -7.69 5.90
N LEU A 59 7.98 -6.66 5.36
CA LEU A 59 8.98 -5.88 6.08
C LEU A 59 8.36 -4.81 7.01
N SER A 60 7.06 -4.56 6.91
CA SER A 60 6.36 -3.47 7.62
C SER A 60 6.30 -3.58 9.16
N LEU A 61 6.83 -4.62 9.80
CA LEU A 61 6.80 -4.74 11.27
C LEU A 61 7.53 -3.58 11.99
N GLU A 62 8.68 -3.13 11.49
CA GLU A 62 9.42 -1.98 12.05
C GLU A 62 8.79 -0.63 11.66
N VAL A 63 8.25 -0.53 10.44
CA VAL A 63 7.62 0.71 9.95
C VAL A 63 6.29 0.97 10.65
N ALA A 64 5.47 -0.07 10.88
CA ALA A 64 4.20 0.06 11.58
C ALA A 64 4.37 0.62 13.00
N ALA A 65 5.39 0.16 13.73
CA ALA A 65 5.72 0.67 15.06
C ALA A 65 6.06 2.18 15.04
N THR A 66 6.76 2.63 13.99
CA THR A 66 7.15 4.04 13.83
C THR A 66 5.95 4.91 13.45
N ILE A 67 5.04 4.43 12.59
CA ILE A 67 3.83 5.15 12.17
C ILE A 67 2.81 5.26 13.32
N LEU A 68 2.73 4.27 14.21
CA LEU A 68 1.88 4.34 15.41
C LEU A 68 2.45 5.30 16.47
N ALA A 69 3.78 5.40 16.59
CA ALA A 69 4.42 6.31 17.54
C ALA A 69 4.44 7.78 17.05
N GLY A 70 4.65 8.00 15.76
CA GLY A 70 4.85 9.32 15.15
C GLY A 70 3.75 10.37 15.39
N PRO A 71 2.47 10.10 15.10
CA PRO A 71 1.40 11.09 15.23
C PRO A 71 1.03 11.38 16.69
N VAL A 72 1.18 10.40 17.59
CA VAL A 72 0.82 10.56 19.01
C VAL A 72 1.88 11.39 19.76
N THR A 73 3.16 11.25 19.41
CA THR A 73 4.24 12.05 19.99
C THR A 73 4.29 13.48 19.43
N MET A 74 3.86 13.72 18.17
CA MET A 74 3.79 15.08 17.61
C MET A 74 2.63 15.94 18.14
N LEU A 75 1.57 15.34 18.67
CA LEU A 75 0.46 16.06 19.33
C LEU A 75 0.71 16.38 20.80
N ALA A 76 1.74 15.77 21.41
CA ALA A 76 2.05 15.88 22.84
C ALA A 76 3.22 16.84 23.16
N LYS A 77 3.69 17.62 22.18
CA LYS A 77 4.73 18.64 22.32
C LYS A 77 4.24 19.97 21.75
#